data_AF-A0A4Q3YQC6-F1
#
_entry.id   AF-A0A4Q3YQC6-F1
#
_cell.length_a   1.000
_cell.length_b   1.000
_cell.length_c   1.000
_cell.angle_alpha   90.00
_cell.angle_beta   90.00
_cell.angle_gamma   90.00
#
_symmetry.space_group_name_H-M   'P 1'
#
loop_
_entity.id
_entity.type
_entity.pdbx_description
1 polymer ?
#
loop_
_entity_poly.entity_id
_entity_poly.type
_entity_poly.pdbx_seq_one_letter_code
_entity_poly.pdbx_strand_id
1 'polypeptide(L)'
;HPERGSIHSFGMAVDLTLLDPQGSEVDMGSGFDEMTLASHPDHEAEHLALGALTAQHLVERGWLRAAMREAGFHGIATEWWHFDFGDRVAVRRDLPRVL
;
A
#
# COMPACT_ATOMS: atom_id res chain seq x y z
N HIS A 1 13.96 12.54 1.30
CA HIS A 1 14.34 13.02 -0.06
C HIS A 1 13.09 13.49 -0.80
N PRO A 2 12.58 14.71 -0.54
CA PRO A 2 11.48 15.27 -1.33
C PRO A 2 11.86 15.52 -2.80
N GLU A 3 13.17 15.64 -3.09
CA GLU A 3 13.67 15.96 -4.43
C GLU A 3 13.45 14.84 -5.46
N ARG A 4 13.42 13.57 -5.03
CA ARG A 4 13.18 12.41 -5.92
C ARG A 4 11.74 12.35 -6.43
N GLY A 5 10.80 13.07 -5.80
CA GLY A 5 9.37 13.01 -6.08
C GLY A 5 8.77 11.65 -5.67
N SER A 6 7.62 11.70 -5.00
CA SER A 6 6.79 10.51 -4.84
C SER A 6 6.23 10.12 -6.22
N ILE A 7 5.93 8.85 -6.44
CA ILE A 7 5.25 8.41 -7.67
C ILE A 7 3.84 9.03 -7.76
N HIS A 8 3.25 9.39 -6.61
CA HIS A 8 2.06 10.24 -6.50
C HIS A 8 2.20 11.55 -7.28
N SER A 9 3.38 12.17 -7.27
CA SER A 9 3.64 13.43 -8.01
C SER A 9 3.63 13.26 -9.53
N PHE A 10 3.41 12.06 -10.05
CA PHE A 10 3.26 11.77 -11.49
C PHE A 10 1.86 11.27 -11.83
N GLY A 11 0.94 11.22 -10.85
CA GLY A 11 -0.38 10.60 -11.02
C GLY A 11 -0.33 9.08 -11.19
N MET A 12 0.79 8.46 -10.79
CA MET A 12 1.08 7.04 -11.03
C MET A 12 1.10 6.23 -9.73
N ALA A 13 0.55 6.76 -8.64
CA ALA A 13 0.37 6.02 -7.41
C ALA A 13 -1.00 6.33 -6.81
N VAL A 14 -1.49 5.38 -6.03
CA VAL A 14 -2.77 5.46 -5.32
C VAL A 14 -2.61 4.89 -3.93
N ASP A 15 -3.31 5.51 -2.98
CA ASP A 15 -3.44 5.04 -1.61
C ASP A 15 -4.90 4.67 -1.39
N LEU A 16 -5.16 3.42 -0.98
CA LEU A 16 -6.53 2.95 -0.78
C LEU A 16 -6.65 1.82 0.25
N THR A 17 -7.88 1.64 0.72
CA THR A 17 -8.31 0.54 1.59
C THR A 17 -9.49 -0.20 0.98
N LEU A 18 -9.91 -1.30 1.62
CA LEU A 18 -11.13 -2.02 1.29
C LEU A 18 -12.28 -1.53 2.16
N LEU A 19 -13.47 -1.53 1.56
CA LEU A 19 -14.72 -1.38 2.30
C LEU A 19 -15.39 -2.76 2.41
N ASP A 20 -16.01 -3.00 3.55
CA ASP A 20 -16.91 -4.13 3.74
C ASP A 20 -18.24 -3.92 2.97
N PRO A 21 -19.12 -4.93 2.88
CA PRO A 21 -20.41 -4.79 2.21
C PRO A 21 -21.35 -3.76 2.85
N GLN A 22 -21.07 -3.31 4.07
CA GLN A 22 -21.80 -2.27 4.78
C GLN A 22 -21.22 -0.87 4.49
N GLY A 23 -20.14 -0.79 3.71
CA GLY A 23 -19.45 0.46 3.35
C GLY A 23 -18.50 0.98 4.42
N SER A 24 -18.14 0.14 5.41
CA SER A 24 -17.18 0.51 6.46
C SER A 24 -15.77 0.08 6.07
N GLU A 25 -14.77 0.85 6.47
CA GLU A 25 -13.37 0.47 6.23
C GLU A 25 -13.03 -0.83 6.95
N VAL A 26 -12.41 -1.74 6.22
CA VAL A 26 -11.93 -3.01 6.77
C VAL A 26 -10.75 -2.74 7.70
N ASP A 27 -10.71 -3.42 8.84
CA ASP A 27 -9.58 -3.36 9.76
C ASP A 27 -8.35 -4.03 9.14
N MET A 28 -7.30 -3.24 8.91
CA MET A 28 -6.05 -3.68 8.31
C MET A 28 -4.96 -3.93 9.36
N GLY A 29 -5.27 -3.82 10.66
CA GLY A 29 -4.35 -4.04 11.78
C GLY A 29 -3.38 -2.89 12.08
N SER A 30 -3.42 -1.83 11.28
CA SER A 30 -2.81 -0.52 11.54
C SER A 30 -3.63 0.54 10.80
N GLY A 31 -3.59 1.78 11.26
CA GLY A 31 -4.26 2.89 10.59
C GLY A 31 -3.74 3.13 9.17
N PHE A 32 -4.59 3.75 8.35
CA PHE A 32 -4.15 4.40 7.12
C PHE A 32 -3.24 5.59 7.48
N ASP A 33 -2.18 5.84 6.70
CA ASP A 33 -1.11 6.81 6.99
C ASP A 33 -0.36 6.58 8.32
N GLU A 34 -0.51 5.40 8.94
CA GLU A 34 0.23 5.06 10.15
C GLU A 34 1.67 4.68 9.81
N MET A 35 2.62 5.58 10.10
CA MET A 35 4.04 5.38 9.82
C MET A 35 4.77 4.56 10.91
N THR A 36 4.26 3.36 11.23
CA THR A 36 4.86 2.42 12.19
C THR A 36 5.25 1.10 11.48
N LEU A 37 6.04 0.25 12.14
CA LEU A 37 6.37 -1.08 11.56
C LEU A 37 5.13 -1.92 11.27
N ALA A 38 4.02 -1.72 12.00
CA ALA A 38 2.78 -2.44 11.79
C ALA A 38 2.17 -2.19 10.39
N SER A 39 2.51 -1.06 9.76
CA SER A 39 2.03 -0.75 8.42
C SER A 39 2.89 -1.37 7.31
N HIS A 40 4.07 -1.91 7.62
CA HIS A 40 5.02 -2.45 6.64
C HIS A 40 4.65 -3.89 6.22
N PRO A 41 4.31 -4.15 4.94
CA PRO A 41 4.09 -5.52 4.46
C PRO A 41 5.26 -6.49 4.71
N ASP A 42 6.50 -6.01 4.68
CA ASP A 42 7.68 -6.86 4.89
C ASP A 42 7.79 -7.41 6.34
N HIS A 43 7.11 -6.78 7.30
CA HIS A 43 7.11 -7.22 8.72
C HIS A 43 5.84 -8.00 9.10
N GLU A 44 4.94 -8.30 8.16
CA GLU A 44 3.66 -8.96 8.45
C GLU A 44 3.81 -10.31 9.15
N ALA A 45 4.79 -11.12 8.73
CA ALA A 45 5.04 -12.43 9.33
C ALA A 45 5.55 -12.31 10.78
N GLU A 46 6.41 -11.33 11.05
CA GLU A 46 6.91 -11.03 12.40
C GLU A 46 5.77 -10.52 13.29
N HIS A 47 4.98 -9.57 12.79
CA HIS A 47 3.85 -9.03 13.53
C HIS A 47 2.74 -10.05 13.80
N LEU A 48 2.51 -10.99 12.88
CA LEU A 48 1.62 -12.12 13.13
C LEU A 48 2.16 -13.00 14.26
N ALA A 49 3.46 -13.32 14.25
CA ALA A 49 4.09 -14.15 15.28
C ALA A 49 4.06 -13.49 16.67
N LEU A 50 4.15 -12.15 16.72
CA LEU A 50 4.08 -11.36 17.94
C LEU A 50 2.65 -11.03 18.39
N GLY A 51 1.64 -11.37 17.59
CA GLY A 51 0.23 -11.04 17.86
C GLY A 51 -0.13 -9.57 17.67
N ALA A 52 0.76 -8.78 17.05
CA ALA A 52 0.49 -7.39 16.68
C ALA A 52 -0.43 -7.30 15.46
N LEU A 53 -0.39 -8.30 14.57
CA LEU A 53 -1.36 -8.51 13.50
C LEU A 53 -2.07 -9.85 13.69
N THR A 54 -3.30 -9.94 13.20
CA THR A 54 -4.08 -11.17 13.18
C THR A 54 -4.05 -11.82 11.79
N ALA A 55 -4.42 -13.09 11.72
CA ALA A 55 -4.57 -13.78 10.43
C ALA A 55 -5.62 -13.09 9.53
N GLN A 56 -6.68 -12.50 10.10
CA GLN A 56 -7.67 -11.75 9.33
C GLN A 56 -7.05 -10.53 8.67
N HIS A 57 -6.24 -9.76 9.39
CA HIS A 57 -5.55 -8.59 8.83
C HIS A 57 -4.73 -8.95 7.59
N LEU A 58 -4.03 -10.09 7.62
CA LEU A 58 -3.25 -10.56 6.47
C LEU A 58 -4.11 -11.01 5.30
N VAL A 59 -5.29 -11.59 5.57
CA VAL A 59 -6.26 -11.95 4.53
C VAL A 59 -6.77 -10.70 3.83
N GLU A 60 -7.16 -9.67 4.57
CA GLU A 60 -7.69 -8.41 4.01
C GLU A 60 -6.63 -7.65 3.21
N ARG A 61 -5.42 -7.51 3.77
CA ARG A 61 -4.28 -6.96 3.02
C ARG A 61 -3.95 -7.81 1.79
N GLY A 62 -4.13 -9.12 1.89
CA GLY A 62 -3.99 -10.06 0.77
C GLY A 62 -4.98 -9.79 -0.36
N TRP A 63 -6.26 -9.59 -0.03
CA TRP A 63 -7.30 -9.24 -1.01
C TRP A 63 -7.01 -7.91 -1.70
N LEU A 64 -6.64 -6.89 -0.93
CA LEU A 64 -6.27 -5.59 -1.44
C LEU A 64 -5.11 -5.71 -2.43
N ARG A 65 -4.01 -6.36 -2.03
CA ARG A 65 -2.85 -6.56 -2.89
C ARG A 65 -3.18 -7.37 -4.15
N ALA A 66 -4.03 -8.39 -4.03
CA ALA A 66 -4.42 -9.21 -5.18
C ALA A 66 -5.21 -8.39 -6.22
N ALA A 67 -6.20 -7.61 -5.77
CA ALA A 67 -6.99 -6.74 -6.63
C ALA A 67 -6.12 -5.68 -7.31
N MET A 68 -5.23 -5.02 -6.55
CA MET A 68 -4.32 -4.01 -7.10
C MET A 68 -3.34 -4.61 -8.11
N ARG A 69 -2.80 -5.80 -7.84
CA ARG A 69 -1.93 -6.51 -8.79
C ARG A 69 -2.66 -6.87 -10.08
N GLU A 70 -3.90 -7.32 -10.00
CA GLU A 70 -4.73 -7.60 -11.18
C GLU A 70 -4.96 -6.34 -12.02
N ALA A 71 -5.11 -5.19 -11.37
CA ALA A 71 -5.21 -3.89 -12.02
C ALA A 71 -3.87 -3.33 -12.53
N GLY A 72 -2.75 -4.05 -12.36
CA GLY A 72 -1.42 -3.64 -12.86
C GLY A 72 -0.61 -2.75 -11.89
N PHE A 73 -1.05 -2.62 -10.64
CA PHE A 73 -0.34 -1.89 -9.61
C PHE A 73 0.55 -2.79 -8.75
N HIS A 74 1.52 -2.17 -8.08
CA HIS A 74 2.51 -2.85 -7.25
C HIS A 74 2.61 -2.15 -5.90
N GLY A 75 2.44 -2.91 -4.81
CA GLY A 75 2.61 -2.39 -3.45
C GLY A 75 4.07 -2.13 -3.10
N ILE A 76 4.31 -1.43 -2.00
CA ILE A 76 5.65 -1.20 -1.44
C ILE A 76 5.84 -1.90 -0.10
N ALA A 77 7.09 -2.05 0.33
CA ALA A 77 7.47 -2.77 1.55
C ALA A 77 7.07 -2.09 2.87
N THR A 78 6.75 -0.79 2.84
CA THR A 78 6.58 0.04 4.03
C THR A 78 5.16 0.50 4.31
N GLU A 79 4.25 0.41 3.34
CA GLU A 79 2.89 0.97 3.46
C GLU A 79 1.91 -0.01 2.80
N TRP A 80 1.02 -0.63 3.57
CA TRP A 80 0.09 -1.64 3.05
C TRP A 80 -0.98 -1.05 2.11
N TRP A 81 -1.23 0.26 2.19
CA TRP A 81 -2.23 0.98 1.40
C TRP A 81 -1.68 1.58 0.10
N HIS A 82 -0.35 1.73 -0.02
CA HIS A 82 0.28 2.45 -1.13
C HIS A 82 0.60 1.52 -2.30
N PHE A 83 0.21 1.94 -3.50
CA PHE A 83 0.44 1.18 -4.72
C PHE A 83 0.93 2.08 -5.87
N ASP A 84 2.05 1.68 -6.50
CA ASP A 84 2.59 2.33 -7.70
C ASP A 84 2.08 1.63 -8.98
N PHE A 85 1.83 2.42 -10.02
CA PHE A 85 1.57 1.96 -11.39
C PHE A 85 2.82 2.19 -12.25
N GLY A 86 3.25 1.15 -12.97
CA GLY A 86 4.46 1.19 -13.79
C GLY A 86 5.78 1.16 -13.02
N ASP A 87 6.89 1.23 -13.75
CA ASP A 87 8.24 1.20 -13.17
C ASP A 87 8.65 2.58 -12.61
N ARG A 88 9.07 2.61 -11.34
CA ARG A 88 9.40 3.86 -10.63
C ARG A 88 10.54 4.65 -11.28
N VAL A 89 11.47 4.00 -11.98
CA VAL A 89 12.59 4.67 -12.65
C VAL A 89 12.12 5.25 -13.98
N ALA A 90 11.36 4.48 -14.76
CA ALA A 90 10.79 4.93 -16.02
C ALA A 90 9.80 6.09 -15.81
N VAL A 91 8.87 5.97 -14.84
CA VAL A 91 7.91 7.03 -14.51
C VAL A 91 8.61 8.35 -14.22
N ARG A 92 9.64 8.33 -13.36
CA ARG A 92 10.39 9.54 -13.01
C ARG A 92 11.17 10.15 -14.17
N ARG A 93 11.60 9.33 -15.13
CA ARG A 93 12.37 9.76 -16.30
C ARG A 93 11.46 10.34 -17.38
N ASP A 94 10.32 9.72 -17.61
CA ASP A 94 9.56 9.89 -18.85
C ASP A 94 8.27 10.69 -18.69
N LEU A 95 7.71 10.75 -17.48
CA LEU A 95 6.44 11.42 -17.23
C LEU A 95 6.63 12.81 -16.62
N PRO A 96 5.78 13.79 -16.99
CA PRO A 96 5.76 15.07 -16.32
C PRO A 96 5.24 14.91 -14.89
N ARG A 97 5.70 15.77 -13.98
CA ARG A 97 5.09 15.85 -12.66
C ARG A 97 3.72 16.54 -12.76
N VAL A 98 2.75 15.96 -12.08
CA VAL A 98 1.44 16.55 -11.82
C VAL A 98 1.57 17.28 -10.49
N LEU A 99 1.49 18.61 -10.53
CA LEU A 99 1.55 19.51 -9.37
C LEU A 99 0.15 19.92 -8.94
#